data_AF-A0A1E3AJZ0-F1
#
_entry.id   AF-A0A1E3AJZ0-F1
#
_cell.length_a   1.000
_cell.length_b   1.000
_cell.length_c   1.000
_cell.angle_alpha   90.00
_cell.angle_beta   90.00
_cell.angle_gamma   90.00
#
_symmetry.space_group_name_H-M   'P 1'
#
loop_
_entity.id
_entity.type
_entity.pdbx_description
1 polymer ?
#
loop_
_entity_poly.entity_id
_entity_poly.type
_entity_poly.pdbx_seq_one_letter_code
_entity_poly.pdbx_strand_id
1 'polypeptide(L)'
;MKIREITGIDGDRRDYYLFPKAVPPYEKSDYIEGVLFDRFRYHSGEGDMWPLTWAEDDMIYAGAGDNRGCPMNIWKIKTFRFLPDSLTCTGHWCMDTVNEQPVDLKKYCMNPMAPYVKPSGILDIGGCLYLSVEAQNYGDNPYFCRQRNIHGWIVKSLDGGKSFEQETTPWNFFEGRLSSCHFLQFGRGYSGARDDYVYAYFPCDLEDGNSYWENNDALLLGRVPVRQISARNSWEFYCGKDPACPEWSKKEELARPVFTYYKMTGANHVVYNAGIKRYMMGNYSFVDENMNPRPVHQMRYPESHYSQLTLYEAPEPWGPWRLFYQDDRWGSYGDYQPNFPTKWMTEDGRTLYMVSSGSWDDYNFVVQKMALKLKGDKAFPEAARYFQYEL
;
A
#
# COMPACT_ATOMS: atom_id res chain seq x y z
N MET A 1 1.34 -2.61 30.21
CA MET A 1 0.33 -2.11 29.26
C MET A 1 -1.06 -2.51 29.75
N LYS A 2 -2.10 -1.69 29.58
CA LYS A 2 -3.46 -2.07 30.00
C LYS A 2 -4.00 -3.14 29.03
N ILE A 3 -4.62 -4.19 29.56
CA ILE A 3 -5.25 -5.25 28.76
C ILE A 3 -6.76 -5.01 28.76
N ARG A 4 -7.39 -5.13 27.59
CA ARG A 4 -8.84 -5.23 27.47
C ARG A 4 -9.21 -6.70 27.37
N GLU A 5 -9.99 -7.16 28.34
CA GLU A 5 -10.51 -8.52 28.34
C GLU A 5 -11.73 -8.60 27.40
N ILE A 6 -11.76 -9.61 26.55
CA ILE A 6 -12.86 -9.83 25.62
C ILE A 6 -12.96 -11.32 25.28
N THR A 7 -14.19 -11.80 25.14
CA THR A 7 -14.50 -13.15 24.70
C THR A 7 -14.86 -13.09 23.22
N GLY A 8 -14.21 -13.92 22.40
CA GLY A 8 -14.51 -14.06 21.00
C GLY A 8 -15.84 -14.80 20.76
N ILE A 9 -16.27 -14.81 19.50
CA ILE A 9 -17.54 -15.44 19.10
C ILE A 9 -17.62 -16.93 19.44
N ASP A 10 -16.49 -17.64 19.50
CA ASP A 10 -16.39 -19.06 19.84
C ASP A 10 -16.34 -19.31 21.36
N GLY A 11 -16.48 -18.26 22.18
CA GLY A 11 -16.38 -18.34 23.64
C GLY A 11 -14.94 -18.37 24.17
N ASP A 12 -13.94 -18.24 23.29
CA ASP A 12 -12.52 -18.23 23.65
C ASP A 12 -12.05 -16.84 24.09
N ARG A 13 -11.01 -16.80 24.93
CA ARG A 13 -10.44 -15.54 25.44
C ARG A 13 -9.60 -14.87 24.34
N ARG A 14 -9.91 -13.61 24.01
CA ARG A 14 -9.33 -12.82 22.91
C ARG A 14 -8.79 -11.46 23.36
N ASP A 15 -8.25 -11.44 24.57
CA ASP A 15 -7.67 -10.25 25.18
C ASP A 15 -6.61 -9.59 24.31
N TYR A 16 -6.55 -8.27 24.39
CA TYR A 16 -5.57 -7.50 23.65
C TYR A 16 -5.07 -6.29 24.42
N TYR A 17 -3.92 -5.80 24.01
CA TYR A 17 -3.36 -4.60 24.59
C TYR A 17 -4.18 -3.37 24.18
N LEU A 18 -4.57 -2.55 25.16
CA LEU A 18 -5.30 -1.32 24.93
C LEU A 18 -4.34 -0.16 24.69
N PHE A 19 -4.11 0.16 23.42
CA PHE A 19 -3.37 1.34 22.98
C PHE A 19 -4.24 2.61 23.07
N PRO A 20 -3.64 3.82 23.13
CA PRO A 20 -4.38 5.08 23.03
C PRO A 20 -5.24 5.14 21.76
N LYS A 21 -6.27 5.97 21.77
CA LYS A 21 -7.16 6.16 20.62
C LYS A 21 -6.35 6.57 19.39
N ALA A 22 -6.62 5.93 18.26
CA ALA A 22 -6.06 6.21 16.95
C ALA A 22 -6.55 7.57 16.43
N VAL A 23 -5.78 8.61 16.76
CA VAL A 23 -5.97 9.97 16.24
C VAL A 23 -4.79 10.30 15.32
N PRO A 24 -5.03 10.64 14.04
CA PRO A 24 -3.95 10.96 13.11
C PRO A 24 -3.08 12.12 13.63
N PRO A 25 -1.74 12.00 13.66
CA PRO A 25 -0.86 12.98 14.31
C PRO A 25 -0.46 14.15 13.39
N TYR A 26 -1.11 14.31 12.24
CA TYR A 26 -0.76 15.30 11.22
C TYR A 26 -1.79 16.42 11.15
N GLU A 27 -1.31 17.64 10.91
CA GLU A 27 -2.19 18.76 10.57
C GLU A 27 -2.95 18.48 9.27
N LYS A 28 -4.13 19.07 9.16
CA LYS A 28 -4.93 19.00 7.93
C LYS A 28 -4.20 19.71 6.78
N SER A 29 -4.36 19.20 5.57
CA SER A 29 -3.85 19.85 4.36
C SER A 29 -4.51 21.21 4.17
N ASP A 30 -3.69 22.21 3.86
CA ASP A 30 -4.13 23.54 3.42
C ASP A 30 -4.12 23.67 1.89
N TYR A 31 -3.84 22.57 1.18
CA TYR A 31 -3.78 22.48 -0.27
C TYR A 31 -4.92 21.65 -0.85
N ILE A 32 -5.17 20.44 -0.34
CA ILE A 32 -6.33 19.62 -0.68
C ILE A 32 -7.38 19.83 0.41
N GLU A 33 -8.41 20.62 0.12
CA GLU A 33 -9.42 21.05 1.09
C GLU A 33 -10.69 20.18 1.07
N GLY A 34 -10.84 19.28 0.10
CA GLY A 34 -11.98 18.38 0.05
C GLY A 34 -11.75 17.15 -0.81
N VAL A 35 -12.41 16.07 -0.42
CA VAL A 35 -12.47 14.81 -1.16
C VAL A 35 -13.92 14.40 -1.34
N LEU A 36 -14.26 13.97 -2.54
CA LEU A 36 -15.56 13.40 -2.87
C LEU A 36 -15.33 12.01 -3.46
N PHE A 37 -15.74 10.97 -2.73
CA PHE A 37 -15.76 9.61 -3.26
C PHE A 37 -17.00 9.39 -4.13
N ASP A 38 -16.88 8.52 -5.13
CA ASP A 38 -18.02 7.91 -5.80
C ASP A 38 -18.71 6.95 -4.81
N ARG A 39 -20.04 6.95 -4.82
CA ARG A 39 -20.84 6.05 -3.99
C ARG A 39 -20.58 4.59 -4.35
N PHE A 40 -20.28 4.29 -5.60
CA PHE A 40 -20.11 2.92 -6.07
C PHE A 40 -18.66 2.45 -6.02
N ARG A 41 -18.52 1.18 -5.61
CA ARG A 41 -17.27 0.42 -5.66
C ARG A 41 -17.40 -0.66 -6.72
N TYR A 42 -16.30 -0.94 -7.43
CA TYR A 42 -16.26 -1.91 -8.50
C TYR A 42 -15.31 -3.04 -8.13
N HIS A 43 -15.83 -4.26 -8.07
CA HIS A 43 -15.09 -5.43 -7.63
C HIS A 43 -14.64 -6.23 -8.85
N SER A 44 -13.39 -6.66 -8.87
CA SER A 44 -12.81 -7.47 -9.94
C SER A 44 -11.74 -8.40 -9.37
N GLY A 45 -11.44 -9.51 -10.04
CA GLY A 45 -10.47 -10.48 -9.53
C GLY A 45 -10.87 -11.08 -8.18
N GLU A 46 -9.96 -11.84 -7.58
CA GLU A 46 -10.06 -12.43 -6.24
C GLU A 46 -8.69 -12.22 -5.59
N GLY A 47 -8.59 -12.11 -4.27
CA GLY A 47 -7.31 -11.94 -3.58
C GLY A 47 -7.10 -10.52 -3.06
N ASP A 48 -5.93 -10.30 -2.48
CA ASP A 48 -5.63 -9.11 -1.68
C ASP A 48 -4.34 -8.37 -2.08
N MET A 49 -4.07 -7.27 -1.37
CA MET A 49 -2.90 -6.39 -1.41
C MET A 49 -2.71 -5.51 -2.64
N TRP A 50 -2.82 -6.08 -3.85
CA TRP A 50 -2.72 -5.38 -5.14
C TRP A 50 -1.69 -4.22 -5.20
N PRO A 51 -0.37 -4.47 -5.05
CA PRO A 51 0.62 -3.49 -5.47
C PRO A 51 0.55 -3.31 -6.99
N LEU A 52 0.71 -2.08 -7.49
CA LEU A 52 0.42 -1.72 -8.88
C LEU A 52 1.55 -0.89 -9.51
N THR A 53 1.78 -1.10 -10.79
CA THR A 53 2.63 -0.24 -11.63
C THR A 53 2.00 0.01 -12.99
N TRP A 54 2.08 1.24 -13.50
CA TRP A 54 1.77 1.55 -14.90
C TRP A 54 3.02 1.27 -15.74
N ALA A 55 3.00 0.18 -16.50
CA ALA A 55 4.16 -0.26 -17.24
C ALA A 55 4.32 0.42 -18.59
N GLU A 56 5.55 0.35 -19.12
CA GLU A 56 5.94 0.90 -20.42
C GLU A 56 5.07 0.42 -21.58
N ASP A 57 4.47 -0.78 -21.51
CA ASP A 57 3.57 -1.34 -22.53
C ASP A 57 2.13 -0.80 -22.47
N ASP A 58 1.90 0.24 -21.65
CA ASP A 58 0.58 0.81 -21.35
C ASP A 58 -0.38 -0.15 -20.62
N MET A 59 0.11 -1.19 -19.96
CA MET A 59 -0.72 -2.01 -19.06
C MET A 59 -0.51 -1.57 -17.61
N ILE A 60 -1.46 -1.91 -16.74
CA ILE A 60 -1.18 -1.92 -15.30
C ILE A 60 -0.83 -3.37 -14.94
N TYR A 61 0.29 -3.57 -14.26
CA TYR A 61 0.63 -4.87 -13.67
C TYR A 61 0.36 -4.83 -12.18
N ALA A 62 -0.20 -5.92 -11.67
CA ALA A 62 -0.57 -6.06 -10.28
C ALA A 62 -0.03 -7.36 -9.68
N GLY A 63 0.52 -7.29 -8.47
CA GLY A 63 0.57 -8.47 -7.61
C GLY A 63 -0.83 -8.78 -7.06
N ALA A 64 -1.13 -10.02 -6.71
CA ALA A 64 -2.29 -10.38 -5.91
C ALA A 64 -1.84 -11.35 -4.84
N GLY A 65 -2.18 -11.12 -3.58
CA GLY A 65 -1.96 -12.08 -2.50
C GLY A 65 -3.15 -13.05 -2.36
N ASP A 66 -2.89 -14.23 -1.79
CA ASP A 66 -3.84 -15.34 -1.56
C ASP A 66 -4.91 -15.45 -2.66
N ASN A 67 -4.46 -15.66 -3.89
CA ASN A 67 -5.31 -15.68 -5.06
C ASN A 67 -5.22 -17.04 -5.76
N ARG A 68 -6.35 -17.58 -6.24
CA ARG A 68 -6.41 -18.83 -7.03
C ARG A 68 -5.70 -20.02 -6.36
N GLY A 69 -5.73 -20.10 -5.03
CA GLY A 69 -5.06 -21.15 -4.27
C GLY A 69 -3.54 -21.03 -4.21
N CYS A 70 -2.98 -19.88 -4.58
CA CYS A 70 -1.57 -19.53 -4.49
C CYS A 70 -1.40 -18.34 -3.53
N PRO A 71 -0.34 -18.29 -2.71
CA PRO A 71 -0.08 -17.14 -1.86
C PRO A 71 0.19 -15.85 -2.65
N MET A 72 0.61 -15.95 -3.92
CA MET A 72 0.73 -14.79 -4.80
C MET A 72 0.69 -15.09 -6.30
N ASN A 73 0.11 -14.18 -7.08
CA ASN A 73 0.03 -14.24 -8.55
C ASN A 73 0.35 -12.87 -9.17
N ILE A 74 0.53 -12.82 -10.49
CA ILE A 74 0.69 -11.57 -11.26
C ILE A 74 -0.43 -11.44 -12.27
N TRP A 75 -1.04 -10.28 -12.27
CA TRP A 75 -2.14 -9.90 -13.13
C TRP A 75 -1.75 -8.75 -14.05
N LYS A 76 -2.27 -8.79 -15.27
CA LYS A 76 -2.17 -7.71 -16.24
C LYS A 76 -3.55 -7.12 -16.47
N ILE A 77 -3.64 -5.81 -16.37
CA ILE A 77 -4.87 -5.05 -16.42
C ILE A 77 -4.82 -4.16 -17.67
N LYS A 78 -5.75 -4.38 -18.58
CA LYS A 78 -5.91 -3.56 -19.79
C LYS A 78 -7.03 -2.57 -19.57
N THR A 79 -6.70 -1.28 -19.61
CA THR A 79 -7.71 -0.21 -19.64
C THR A 79 -8.23 -0.06 -21.08
N PHE A 80 -9.52 -0.24 -21.29
CA PHE A 80 -10.17 0.05 -22.57
C PHE A 80 -10.63 1.50 -22.65
N ARG A 81 -11.15 2.03 -21.54
CA ARG A 81 -11.74 3.36 -21.45
C ARG A 81 -11.43 3.97 -20.08
N PHE A 82 -10.85 5.16 -20.06
CA PHE A 82 -10.74 5.97 -18.85
C PHE A 82 -11.76 7.11 -18.95
N LEU A 83 -12.90 6.94 -18.28
CA LEU A 83 -14.07 7.83 -18.34
C LEU A 83 -14.48 8.24 -16.92
N PRO A 84 -13.75 9.16 -16.28
CA PRO A 84 -13.99 9.54 -14.89
C PRO A 84 -15.39 10.14 -14.64
N ASP A 85 -16.00 10.73 -15.67
CA ASP A 85 -17.33 11.34 -15.67
C ASP A 85 -18.49 10.36 -15.86
N SER A 86 -18.20 9.12 -16.27
CA SER A 86 -19.21 8.08 -16.45
C SER A 86 -19.82 7.65 -15.12
N LEU A 87 -21.14 7.46 -15.08
CA LEU A 87 -21.87 6.93 -13.93
C LEU A 87 -21.47 5.49 -13.57
N THR A 88 -21.00 4.73 -14.58
CA THR A 88 -20.57 3.35 -14.42
C THR A 88 -19.15 3.14 -14.94
N CYS A 89 -18.41 2.23 -14.31
CA CYS A 89 -17.13 1.71 -14.78
C CYS A 89 -17.23 0.34 -15.46
N THR A 90 -18.42 -0.22 -15.66
CA THR A 90 -18.60 -1.56 -16.23
C THR A 90 -17.97 -1.68 -17.63
N GLY A 91 -17.07 -2.66 -17.79
CA GLY A 91 -16.38 -2.92 -19.05
C GLY A 91 -15.35 -1.84 -19.44
N HIS A 92 -14.86 -1.06 -18.48
CA HIS A 92 -13.82 -0.06 -18.72
C HIS A 92 -12.41 -0.66 -18.68
N TRP A 93 -12.24 -1.82 -18.03
CA TRP A 93 -11.00 -2.60 -18.03
C TRP A 93 -11.29 -4.11 -18.03
N CYS A 94 -10.26 -4.91 -18.31
CA CYS A 94 -10.20 -6.32 -17.96
C CYS A 94 -8.93 -6.61 -17.17
N MET A 95 -8.92 -7.72 -16.45
CA MET A 95 -7.77 -8.22 -15.71
C MET A 95 -7.58 -9.69 -16.03
N ASP A 96 -6.35 -10.05 -16.41
CA ASP A 96 -5.98 -11.42 -16.76
C ASP A 96 -4.75 -11.83 -15.94
N THR A 97 -4.77 -13.00 -15.33
CA THR A 97 -3.58 -13.57 -14.68
C THR A 97 -2.55 -13.92 -15.74
N VAL A 98 -1.34 -13.36 -15.62
CA VAL A 98 -0.23 -13.61 -16.55
C VAL A 98 0.83 -14.54 -15.98
N ASN A 99 0.84 -14.71 -14.66
CA ASN A 99 1.68 -15.68 -13.97
C ASN A 99 1.01 -16.16 -12.68
N GLU A 100 0.78 -17.46 -12.58
CA GLU A 100 0.08 -18.09 -11.46
C GLU A 100 0.99 -18.31 -10.23
N GLN A 101 2.31 -18.24 -10.42
CA GLN A 101 3.27 -18.49 -9.34
C GLN A 101 4.62 -17.80 -9.67
N PRO A 102 4.76 -16.49 -9.40
CA PRO A 102 5.93 -15.72 -9.80
C PRO A 102 7.22 -16.11 -9.06
N VAL A 103 7.11 -16.85 -7.95
CA VAL A 103 8.25 -17.35 -7.17
C VAL A 103 8.15 -18.85 -6.88
N ASP A 104 9.29 -19.51 -6.66
CA ASP A 104 9.31 -20.92 -6.28
C ASP A 104 8.89 -21.12 -4.80
N LEU A 105 7.63 -21.49 -4.57
CA LEU A 105 7.09 -21.72 -3.24
C LEU A 105 7.76 -22.89 -2.51
N LYS A 106 8.24 -23.92 -3.24
CA LYS A 106 8.96 -25.05 -2.62
C LYS A 106 10.35 -24.65 -2.16
N LYS A 107 10.89 -23.55 -2.67
CA LYS A 107 12.14 -22.96 -2.20
C LYS A 107 11.88 -22.00 -1.03
N TYR A 108 10.90 -21.11 -1.16
CA TYR A 108 10.76 -19.96 -0.28
C TYR A 108 9.77 -20.13 0.88
N CYS A 109 8.81 -21.06 0.80
CA CYS A 109 7.81 -21.31 1.86
C CYS A 109 8.15 -22.51 2.75
N MET A 110 9.42 -22.92 2.81
CA MET A 110 9.86 -24.09 3.60
C MET A 110 10.29 -23.73 5.03
N ASN A 111 10.53 -22.44 5.31
CA ASN A 111 10.93 -21.97 6.63
C ASN A 111 9.68 -21.84 7.53
N PRO A 112 9.57 -22.58 8.65
CA PRO A 112 8.43 -22.46 9.56
C PRO A 112 8.25 -21.05 10.16
N MET A 113 9.31 -20.24 10.20
CA MET A 113 9.24 -18.85 10.67
C MET A 113 8.67 -17.89 9.63
N ALA A 114 8.76 -18.25 8.34
CA ALA A 114 8.27 -17.46 7.21
C ALA A 114 7.55 -18.38 6.20
N PRO A 115 6.44 -19.03 6.59
CA PRO A 115 5.78 -20.06 5.79
C PRO A 115 4.97 -19.52 4.60
N TYR A 116 4.80 -18.19 4.50
CA TYR A 116 4.03 -17.55 3.44
C TYR A 116 4.85 -16.48 2.73
N VAL A 117 4.49 -16.19 1.48
CA VAL A 117 5.05 -15.09 0.70
C VAL A 117 3.94 -14.22 0.13
N LYS A 118 4.19 -12.92 0.00
CA LYS A 118 3.22 -11.96 -0.54
C LYS A 118 3.89 -10.94 -1.47
N PRO A 119 3.13 -10.33 -2.39
CA PRO A 119 3.65 -9.27 -3.24
C PRO A 119 3.58 -7.95 -2.47
N SER A 120 4.73 -7.46 -1.99
CA SER A 120 4.76 -6.19 -1.25
C SER A 120 4.75 -4.98 -2.20
N GLY A 121 5.35 -5.10 -3.38
CA GLY A 121 5.48 -4.00 -4.32
C GLY A 121 5.76 -4.49 -5.73
N ILE A 122 5.36 -3.71 -6.74
CA ILE A 122 5.75 -3.96 -8.14
C ILE A 122 6.08 -2.63 -8.79
N LEU A 123 7.09 -2.61 -9.66
CA LEU A 123 7.54 -1.43 -10.37
C LEU A 123 7.95 -1.80 -11.79
N ASP A 124 7.61 -0.97 -12.77
CA ASP A 124 8.14 -1.09 -14.13
C ASP A 124 9.14 0.02 -14.40
N ILE A 125 10.29 -0.31 -14.97
CA ILE A 125 11.28 0.68 -15.42
C ILE A 125 11.66 0.34 -16.85
N GLY A 126 11.13 1.13 -17.78
CA GLY A 126 11.38 0.94 -19.22
C GLY A 126 11.07 -0.47 -19.72
N GLY A 127 10.01 -1.11 -19.20
CA GLY A 127 9.55 -2.45 -19.61
C GLY A 127 10.18 -3.61 -18.83
N CYS A 128 11.03 -3.34 -17.83
CA CYS A 128 11.48 -4.34 -16.87
C CYS A 128 10.66 -4.24 -15.58
N LEU A 129 9.92 -5.30 -15.26
CA LEU A 129 9.15 -5.39 -14.02
C LEU A 129 10.04 -5.86 -12.88
N TYR A 130 10.03 -5.15 -11.77
CA TYR A 130 10.63 -5.54 -10.49
C TYR A 130 9.51 -5.80 -9.50
N LEU A 131 9.35 -7.07 -9.10
CA LEU A 131 8.43 -7.50 -8.06
C LEU A 131 9.21 -7.61 -6.75
N SER A 132 8.79 -6.82 -5.77
CA SER A 132 9.20 -7.00 -4.39
C SER A 132 8.32 -8.05 -3.72
N VAL A 133 8.98 -9.01 -3.10
CA VAL A 133 8.38 -10.15 -2.40
C VAL A 133 8.74 -10.06 -0.94
N GLU A 134 7.77 -10.30 -0.07
CA GLU A 134 7.99 -10.44 1.36
C GLU A 134 7.63 -11.85 1.81
N ALA A 135 8.43 -12.42 2.71
CA ALA A 135 8.07 -13.64 3.42
C ALA A 135 7.61 -13.30 4.83
N GLN A 136 6.54 -13.96 5.28
CA GLN A 136 5.79 -13.54 6.45
C GLN A 136 5.20 -14.70 7.25
N ASN A 137 4.73 -14.38 8.45
CA ASN A 137 3.86 -15.22 9.26
C ASN A 137 2.67 -14.40 9.81
N TYR A 138 1.67 -15.07 10.37
CA TYR A 138 0.46 -14.43 10.92
C TYR A 138 0.61 -13.89 12.36
N GLY A 139 1.85 -13.73 12.82
CA GLY A 139 2.17 -13.19 14.13
C GLY A 139 2.37 -14.24 15.22
N ASP A 140 3.07 -13.82 16.26
CA ASP A 140 3.48 -14.62 17.42
C ASP A 140 3.08 -13.97 18.77
N ASN A 141 2.51 -12.75 18.73
CA ASN A 141 2.07 -12.02 19.92
C ASN A 141 0.55 -12.14 20.12
N PRO A 142 0.06 -12.91 21.12
CA PRO A 142 -1.37 -13.11 21.30
C PRO A 142 -2.15 -11.83 21.65
N TYR A 143 -1.52 -10.86 22.33
CA TYR A 143 -2.18 -9.64 22.77
C TYR A 143 -2.14 -8.50 21.74
N PHE A 144 -1.38 -8.66 20.65
CA PHE A 144 -1.35 -7.73 19.53
C PHE A 144 -0.86 -8.45 18.26
N CYS A 145 -1.63 -9.48 17.86
CA CYS A 145 -1.23 -10.41 16.82
C CYS A 145 -1.29 -9.72 15.47
N ARG A 146 -0.13 -9.51 14.86
CA ARG A 146 0.04 -8.85 13.56
C ARG A 146 0.73 -9.77 12.60
N GLN A 147 0.41 -9.66 11.32
CA GLN A 147 1.14 -10.38 10.28
C GLN A 147 2.55 -9.77 10.14
N ARG A 148 3.58 -10.55 10.49
CA ARG A 148 4.97 -10.09 10.56
C ARG A 148 5.71 -10.40 9.27
N ASN A 149 6.33 -9.37 8.70
CA ASN A 149 7.25 -9.49 7.57
C ASN A 149 8.63 -9.86 8.09
N ILE A 150 9.14 -11.03 7.71
CA ILE A 150 10.40 -11.59 8.22
C ILE A 150 11.58 -11.09 7.41
N HIS A 151 11.49 -11.18 6.09
CA HIS A 151 12.49 -10.70 5.14
C HIS A 151 11.84 -10.46 3.78
N GLY A 152 12.51 -9.70 2.91
CA GLY A 152 12.04 -9.43 1.56
C GLY A 152 13.17 -9.42 0.52
N TRP A 153 12.80 -9.61 -0.73
CA TRP A 153 13.71 -9.62 -1.87
C TRP A 153 13.00 -9.15 -3.15
N ILE A 154 13.77 -8.97 -4.21
CA ILE A 154 13.27 -8.49 -5.50
C ILE A 154 13.55 -9.56 -6.55
N VAL A 155 12.55 -9.88 -7.36
CA VAL A 155 12.68 -10.66 -8.60
C VAL A 155 12.28 -9.78 -9.78
N LYS A 156 12.96 -9.92 -10.93
CA LYS A 156 12.63 -9.14 -12.12
C LYS A 156 12.10 -9.99 -13.27
N SER A 157 11.29 -9.39 -14.13
CA SER A 157 10.74 -9.96 -15.36
C SER A 157 11.05 -9.06 -16.55
N LEU A 158 11.45 -9.68 -17.67
CA LEU A 158 11.74 -9.03 -18.94
C LEU A 158 10.69 -9.35 -20.03
N ASP A 159 9.62 -10.05 -19.67
CA ASP A 159 8.65 -10.62 -20.62
C ASP A 159 7.19 -10.29 -20.26
N GLY A 160 6.99 -9.16 -19.59
CA GLY A 160 5.66 -8.70 -19.16
C GLY A 160 5.06 -9.58 -18.08
N GLY A 161 5.88 -10.00 -17.10
CA GLY A 161 5.46 -10.71 -15.91
C GLY A 161 5.19 -12.20 -16.12
N LYS A 162 5.42 -12.75 -17.33
CA LYS A 162 5.17 -14.17 -17.62
C LYS A 162 6.16 -15.08 -16.91
N SER A 163 7.41 -14.64 -16.75
CA SER A 163 8.44 -15.32 -15.97
C SER A 163 9.28 -14.34 -15.17
N PHE A 164 9.84 -14.79 -14.05
CA PHE A 164 10.68 -13.99 -13.16
C PHE A 164 12.02 -14.68 -12.89
N GLU A 165 13.10 -13.90 -12.95
CA GLU A 165 14.45 -14.32 -12.60
C GLU A 165 14.59 -14.46 -11.07
N GLN A 166 14.50 -15.70 -10.58
CA GLN A 166 14.41 -16.04 -9.15
C GLN A 166 15.60 -15.59 -8.30
N GLU A 167 16.78 -15.39 -8.92
CA GLU A 167 18.03 -15.03 -8.24
C GLU A 167 18.44 -13.57 -8.52
N THR A 168 17.47 -12.70 -8.85
CA THR A 168 17.73 -11.27 -9.10
C THR A 168 18.39 -10.60 -7.89
N THR A 169 17.95 -10.93 -6.68
CA THR A 169 18.61 -10.57 -5.41
C THR A 169 18.61 -11.77 -4.45
N PRO A 170 19.50 -11.80 -3.45
CA PRO A 170 19.39 -12.74 -2.32
C PRO A 170 17.99 -12.72 -1.68
N TRP A 171 17.54 -13.85 -1.15
CA TRP A 171 16.21 -13.97 -0.52
C TRP A 171 16.06 -13.13 0.76
N ASN A 172 17.17 -12.82 1.43
CA ASN A 172 17.23 -11.94 2.60
C ASN A 172 17.77 -10.54 2.24
N PHE A 173 17.37 -10.00 1.09
CA PHE A 173 17.88 -8.70 0.62
C PHE A 173 17.52 -7.55 1.55
N PHE A 174 16.31 -7.61 2.12
CA PHE A 174 15.85 -6.72 3.19
C PHE A 174 15.41 -7.54 4.41
N GLU A 175 15.78 -7.09 5.60
CA GLU A 175 15.49 -7.76 6.88
C GLU A 175 15.11 -6.73 7.97
N GLY A 176 14.56 -7.21 9.07
CA GLY A 176 14.15 -6.37 10.22
C GLY A 176 13.17 -5.26 9.84
N ARG A 177 13.56 -4.00 10.09
CA ARG A 177 12.75 -2.79 9.81
C ARG A 177 12.50 -2.56 8.32
N LEU A 178 13.17 -3.31 7.45
CA LEU A 178 13.11 -3.15 5.99
C LEU A 178 12.48 -4.36 5.30
N SER A 179 12.00 -5.37 6.02
CA SER A 179 11.55 -6.65 5.45
C SER A 179 10.42 -6.57 4.41
N SER A 180 9.76 -5.42 4.25
CA SER A 180 8.66 -5.19 3.31
C SER A 180 8.94 -3.93 2.50
N CYS A 181 9.14 -4.06 1.17
CA CYS A 181 9.54 -2.97 0.29
C CYS A 181 8.39 -2.56 -0.63
N HIS A 182 8.01 -1.28 -0.60
CA HIS A 182 6.87 -0.70 -1.32
C HIS A 182 7.34 0.42 -2.23
N PHE A 183 7.44 0.18 -3.54
CA PHE A 183 7.93 1.17 -4.48
C PHE A 183 7.01 2.39 -4.61
N LEU A 184 7.59 3.60 -4.52
CA LEU A 184 6.93 4.84 -4.88
C LEU A 184 6.62 4.85 -6.37
N GLN A 185 5.36 5.02 -6.78
CA GLN A 185 4.98 5.03 -8.20
C GLN A 185 5.04 6.43 -8.81
N PHE A 186 5.49 6.48 -10.07
CA PHE A 186 5.38 7.64 -10.95
C PHE A 186 4.54 7.26 -12.18
N GLY A 187 4.68 7.98 -13.30
CA GLY A 187 3.95 7.71 -14.53
C GLY A 187 4.39 6.40 -15.22
N ARG A 188 3.90 6.22 -16.44
CA ARG A 188 4.17 5.05 -17.30
C ARG A 188 5.64 4.68 -17.33
N GLY A 189 5.98 3.43 -17.05
CA GLY A 189 7.34 2.91 -17.06
C GLY A 189 8.31 3.66 -16.14
N TYR A 190 7.80 4.21 -15.03
CA TYR A 190 8.49 5.11 -14.11
C TYR A 190 8.80 6.51 -14.64
N SER A 191 8.21 6.90 -15.78
CA SER A 191 8.38 8.25 -16.31
C SER A 191 7.87 9.33 -15.35
N GLY A 192 8.52 10.50 -15.38
CA GLY A 192 8.22 11.59 -14.46
C GLY A 192 8.77 11.38 -13.04
N ALA A 193 9.59 10.34 -12.81
CA ALA A 193 10.42 10.25 -11.62
C ALA A 193 11.21 11.55 -11.41
N ARG A 194 11.31 11.97 -10.15
CA ARG A 194 11.86 13.28 -9.77
C ARG A 194 13.37 13.42 -10.06
N ASP A 195 14.08 12.30 -10.13
CA ASP A 195 15.52 12.18 -10.31
C ASP A 195 15.87 10.74 -10.75
N ASP A 196 17.16 10.41 -10.85
CA ASP A 196 17.65 9.10 -11.31
C ASP A 196 17.58 7.99 -10.23
N TYR A 197 16.73 8.15 -9.20
CA TYR A 197 16.53 7.16 -8.14
C TYR A 197 15.17 6.51 -8.20
N VAL A 198 15.15 5.24 -7.78
CA VAL A 198 13.95 4.53 -7.36
C VAL A 198 13.79 4.70 -5.87
N TYR A 199 12.61 5.11 -5.43
CA TYR A 199 12.25 5.27 -4.02
C TYR A 199 11.35 4.13 -3.56
N ALA A 200 11.52 3.68 -2.31
CA ALA A 200 10.64 2.69 -1.70
C ALA A 200 10.41 2.98 -0.22
N TYR A 201 9.21 2.68 0.26
CA TYR A 201 8.81 2.79 1.65
C TYR A 201 8.86 1.43 2.33
N PHE A 202 9.17 1.46 3.63
CA PHE A 202 9.32 0.27 4.45
C PHE A 202 8.53 0.44 5.75
N PRO A 203 7.42 -0.30 5.96
CA PRO A 203 6.68 -0.24 7.22
C PRO A 203 7.49 -0.86 8.34
N CYS A 204 7.55 -0.18 9.48
CA CYS A 204 8.25 -0.69 10.66
C CYS A 204 7.59 -0.28 11.98
N ASP A 205 7.71 -1.17 12.95
CA ASP A 205 7.46 -0.92 14.35
C ASP A 205 8.72 -0.35 15.00
N LEU A 206 8.58 0.77 15.72
CA LEU A 206 9.72 1.45 16.31
C LEU A 206 10.11 0.88 17.67
N GLU A 207 9.23 0.12 18.31
CA GLU A 207 9.47 -0.46 19.63
C GLU A 207 10.22 -1.79 19.52
N ASP A 208 9.88 -2.62 18.53
CA ASP A 208 10.48 -3.95 18.35
C ASP A 208 11.42 -4.07 17.13
N GLY A 209 11.45 -3.07 16.25
CA GLY A 209 12.33 -3.04 15.08
C GLY A 209 11.95 -4.04 13.99
N ASN A 210 10.74 -4.58 13.98
CA ASN A 210 10.23 -5.45 12.93
C ASN A 210 9.37 -4.68 11.93
N SER A 211 8.97 -5.38 10.89
CA SER A 211 8.01 -4.92 9.89
C SER A 211 6.76 -5.80 9.97
N TYR A 212 5.59 -5.18 9.84
CA TYR A 212 4.30 -5.84 9.82
C TYR A 212 3.48 -5.37 8.62
N TRP A 213 2.51 -6.18 8.19
CA TRP A 213 1.57 -5.77 7.15
C TRP A 213 0.64 -4.65 7.67
N GLU A 214 0.17 -4.78 8.92
CA GLU A 214 -0.73 -3.84 9.58
C GLU A 214 -0.19 -3.30 10.92
N ASN A 215 -0.78 -2.18 11.38
CA ASN A 215 -0.59 -1.63 12.73
C ASN A 215 0.90 -1.47 13.16
N ASN A 216 1.74 -0.97 12.25
CA ASN A 216 3.10 -0.50 12.52
C ASN A 216 3.08 0.89 13.16
N ASP A 217 4.26 1.42 13.50
CA ASP A 217 4.42 2.77 14.03
C ASP A 217 4.81 3.80 12.97
N ALA A 218 5.48 3.36 11.89
CA ALA A 218 6.18 4.25 10.99
C ALA A 218 6.42 3.67 9.59
N LEU A 219 6.73 4.57 8.64
CA LEU A 219 7.39 4.23 7.38
C LEU A 219 8.80 4.80 7.35
N LEU A 220 9.77 3.98 6.94
CA LEU A 220 11.09 4.43 6.49
C LEU A 220 11.06 4.65 4.98
N LEU A 221 12.02 5.43 4.48
CA LEU A 221 12.21 5.69 3.06
C LEU A 221 13.62 5.31 2.65
N GLY A 222 13.73 4.46 1.63
CA GLY A 222 14.97 4.14 0.94
C GLY A 222 14.94 4.64 -0.49
N ARG A 223 16.12 4.83 -1.06
CA ARG A 223 16.29 5.04 -2.49
C ARG A 223 17.52 4.32 -3.03
N VAL A 224 17.53 4.07 -4.32
CA VAL A 224 18.63 3.41 -5.04
C VAL A 224 18.73 3.99 -6.45
N PRO A 225 19.94 4.18 -7.01
CA PRO A 225 20.05 4.58 -8.41
C PRO A 225 19.29 3.59 -9.30
N VAL A 226 18.54 4.10 -10.29
CA VAL A 226 17.57 3.31 -11.09
C VAL A 226 18.15 2.03 -11.72
N ARG A 227 19.46 2.03 -12.04
CA ARG A 227 20.18 0.89 -12.63
C ARG A 227 20.80 -0.08 -11.61
N GLN A 228 20.59 0.14 -10.32
CA GLN A 228 21.26 -0.57 -9.23
C GLN A 228 20.28 -1.16 -8.20
N ILE A 229 19.00 -1.32 -8.55
CA ILE A 229 17.96 -1.87 -7.66
C ILE A 229 18.39 -3.19 -7.01
N SER A 230 18.98 -4.08 -7.79
CA SER A 230 19.45 -5.40 -7.32
C SER A 230 20.74 -5.35 -6.49
N ALA A 231 21.38 -4.19 -6.35
CA ALA A 231 22.65 -4.03 -5.64
C ALA A 231 22.43 -3.47 -4.24
N ARG A 232 22.40 -4.35 -3.22
CA ARG A 232 22.09 -4.00 -1.82
C ARG A 232 22.92 -2.82 -1.29
N ASN A 233 24.23 -2.80 -1.58
CA ASN A 233 25.17 -1.78 -1.12
C ASN A 233 25.00 -0.39 -1.81
N SER A 234 24.12 -0.30 -2.79
CA SER A 234 23.78 0.94 -3.50
C SER A 234 22.51 1.60 -2.96
N TRP A 235 21.75 0.90 -2.12
CA TRP A 235 20.62 1.47 -1.40
C TRP A 235 21.12 2.43 -0.31
N GLU A 236 20.41 3.54 -0.18
CA GLU A 236 20.57 4.51 0.90
C GLU A 236 19.21 4.88 1.49
N PHE A 237 19.20 5.22 2.76
CA PHE A 237 18.00 5.42 3.56
C PHE A 237 17.97 6.85 4.09
N TYR A 238 16.77 7.42 4.12
CA TYR A 238 16.56 8.76 4.61
C TYR A 238 16.95 8.86 6.08
N CYS A 239 17.86 9.78 6.40
CA CYS A 239 18.32 10.05 7.77
C CYS A 239 18.26 11.54 8.12
N GLY A 240 17.61 12.35 7.28
CA GLY A 240 17.43 13.78 7.49
C GLY A 240 16.64 14.13 8.74
N LYS A 241 16.95 15.30 9.31
CA LYS A 241 16.17 15.90 10.42
C LYS A 241 15.27 17.03 9.97
N ASP A 242 15.62 17.63 8.83
CA ASP A 242 14.92 18.74 8.22
C ASP A 242 14.43 18.28 6.83
N PRO A 243 13.11 18.23 6.58
CA PRO A 243 12.58 17.94 5.25
C PRO A 243 13.08 18.88 4.15
N ALA A 244 13.51 20.11 4.48
CA ALA A 244 14.09 21.03 3.51
C ALA A 244 15.52 20.67 3.09
N CYS A 245 16.22 19.84 3.86
CA CYS A 245 17.58 19.39 3.61
C CYS A 245 17.65 17.86 3.78
N PRO A 246 17.20 17.09 2.78
CA PRO A 246 17.19 15.64 2.87
C PRO A 246 18.61 15.09 2.97
N GLU A 247 18.84 14.23 3.96
CA GLU A 247 20.11 13.50 4.13
C GLU A 247 19.87 12.01 3.93
N TRP A 248 20.87 11.34 3.36
CA TRP A 248 20.81 9.93 3.00
C TRP A 248 22.05 9.21 3.51
N SER A 249 21.86 7.98 3.98
CA SER A 249 22.94 7.14 4.46
C SER A 249 22.78 5.69 4.02
N LYS A 250 23.89 5.03 3.70
CA LYS A 250 23.91 3.59 3.42
C LYS A 250 23.77 2.73 4.68
N LYS A 251 23.85 3.35 5.87
CA LYS A 251 23.72 2.71 7.18
C LYS A 251 22.26 2.65 7.58
N GLU A 252 21.67 1.45 7.57
CA GLU A 252 20.26 1.22 7.90
C GLU A 252 19.91 1.69 9.31
N GLU A 253 20.83 1.56 10.27
CA GLU A 253 20.64 1.96 11.66
C GLU A 253 20.45 3.48 11.83
N LEU A 254 20.84 4.27 10.81
CA LEU A 254 20.62 5.72 10.79
C LEU A 254 19.29 6.12 10.16
N ALA A 255 18.55 5.18 9.56
CA ALA A 255 17.29 5.45 8.90
C ALA A 255 16.24 5.98 9.88
N ARG A 256 15.62 7.10 9.51
CA ARG A 256 14.60 7.80 10.28
C ARG A 256 13.23 7.67 9.61
N PRO A 257 12.14 7.60 10.41
CA PRO A 257 10.78 7.66 9.87
C PRO A 257 10.54 8.91 9.03
N VAL A 258 9.93 8.73 7.87
CA VAL A 258 9.35 9.83 7.07
C VAL A 258 7.86 10.00 7.34
N PHE A 259 7.22 8.98 7.91
CA PHE A 259 5.83 9.00 8.35
C PHE A 259 5.69 8.23 9.65
N THR A 260 4.84 8.69 10.57
CA THR A 260 4.55 8.05 11.85
C THR A 260 3.07 8.14 12.16
N TYR A 261 2.48 7.00 12.50
CA TYR A 261 1.17 6.94 13.12
C TYR A 261 1.16 5.74 14.06
N TYR A 262 1.25 6.01 15.35
CA TYR A 262 1.54 5.02 16.40
C TYR A 262 0.53 3.86 16.36
N LYS A 263 1.05 2.65 16.12
CA LYS A 263 0.28 1.41 15.91
C LYS A 263 -0.83 1.50 14.86
N MET A 264 -0.74 2.45 13.94
CA MET A 264 -1.76 2.77 12.94
C MET A 264 -1.17 3.01 11.54
N THR A 265 0.09 2.60 11.33
CA THR A 265 0.75 2.68 10.03
C THR A 265 0.64 1.33 9.30
N GLY A 266 0.04 1.34 8.11
CA GLY A 266 -0.04 0.17 7.24
C GLY A 266 1.19 -0.03 6.36
N ALA A 267 1.26 -1.17 5.69
CA ALA A 267 2.14 -1.41 4.54
C ALA A 267 1.65 -0.61 3.32
N ASN A 268 2.00 0.67 3.30
CA ASN A 268 1.38 1.67 2.43
C ASN A 268 2.05 1.78 1.05
N HIS A 269 1.22 2.09 0.06
CA HIS A 269 1.66 2.51 -1.26
C HIS A 269 1.62 4.04 -1.39
N VAL A 270 2.61 4.60 -2.08
CA VAL A 270 2.71 6.03 -2.34
C VAL A 270 2.87 6.24 -3.83
N VAL A 271 2.25 7.30 -4.35
CA VAL A 271 2.32 7.67 -5.76
C VAL A 271 2.56 9.15 -5.93
N TYR A 272 3.15 9.56 -7.05
CA TYR A 272 3.22 10.96 -7.45
C TYR A 272 2.07 11.33 -8.38
N ASN A 273 1.21 12.25 -7.93
CA ASN A 273 0.18 12.87 -8.73
C ASN A 273 0.74 14.12 -9.43
N ALA A 274 1.08 13.97 -10.72
CA ALA A 274 1.72 15.02 -11.50
C ALA A 274 0.84 16.25 -11.75
N GLY A 275 -0.48 16.08 -11.81
CA GLY A 275 -1.42 17.16 -12.10
C GLY A 275 -1.50 18.21 -10.98
N ILE A 276 -1.40 17.76 -9.73
CA ILE A 276 -1.37 18.65 -8.55
C ILE A 276 0.03 18.79 -7.93
N LYS A 277 1.02 18.09 -8.49
CA LYS A 277 2.43 18.07 -8.05
C LYS A 277 2.56 17.73 -6.57
N ARG A 278 1.95 16.61 -6.17
CA ARG A 278 2.02 16.08 -4.81
C ARG A 278 2.27 14.59 -4.80
N TYR A 279 3.01 14.16 -3.80
CA TYR A 279 3.03 12.76 -3.39
C TYR A 279 1.75 12.49 -2.61
N MET A 280 1.05 11.41 -2.94
CA MET A 280 -0.17 10.97 -2.29
C MET A 280 0.07 9.61 -1.66
N MET A 281 -0.33 9.46 -0.41
CA MET A 281 -0.24 8.22 0.34
C MET A 281 -1.59 7.89 0.95
N GLY A 282 -2.08 6.69 0.69
CA GLY A 282 -3.17 6.12 1.46
C GLY A 282 -2.58 5.30 2.60
N ASN A 283 -3.06 5.56 3.82
CA ASN A 283 -2.73 4.80 5.00
C ASN A 283 -3.97 4.12 5.57
N TYR A 284 -3.77 2.90 6.05
CA TYR A 284 -4.80 2.11 6.72
C TYR A 284 -4.27 1.48 8.00
N SER A 285 -5.17 1.13 8.90
CA SER A 285 -4.92 0.15 9.97
C SER A 285 -6.23 -0.25 10.62
N PHE A 286 -6.17 -1.31 11.42
CA PHE A 286 -7.33 -1.86 12.10
C PHE A 286 -7.46 -1.31 13.51
N VAL A 287 -8.71 -1.14 13.92
CA VAL A 287 -9.10 -0.59 15.22
C VAL A 287 -10.20 -1.43 15.84
N ASP A 288 -10.46 -1.22 17.12
CA ASP A 288 -11.68 -1.69 17.76
C ASP A 288 -12.84 -0.68 17.57
N GLU A 289 -14.00 -0.99 18.13
CA GLU A 289 -15.20 -0.16 18.02
C GLU A 289 -15.06 1.23 18.69
N ASN A 290 -14.03 1.42 19.52
CA ASN A 290 -13.71 2.65 20.23
C ASN A 290 -12.54 3.41 19.57
N MET A 291 -12.09 2.99 18.39
CA MET A 291 -10.94 3.53 17.67
C MET A 291 -9.61 3.31 18.40
N ASN A 292 -9.46 2.26 19.19
CA ASN A 292 -8.15 1.86 19.72
C ASN A 292 -7.49 0.88 18.73
N PRO A 293 -6.18 1.00 18.43
CA PRO A 293 -5.46 0.08 17.57
C PRO A 293 -5.71 -1.39 17.97
N ARG A 294 -6.17 -2.19 17.00
CA ARG A 294 -6.45 -3.61 17.18
C ARG A 294 -6.31 -4.34 15.84
N PRO A 295 -5.21 -5.08 15.64
CA PRO A 295 -4.95 -5.83 14.42
C PRO A 295 -6.06 -6.80 14.05
N VAL A 296 -6.29 -6.93 12.76
CA VAL A 296 -7.35 -7.80 12.21
C VAL A 296 -7.13 -9.27 12.60
N HIS A 297 -5.87 -9.71 12.67
CA HIS A 297 -5.47 -11.09 12.96
C HIS A 297 -5.68 -11.52 14.42
N GLN A 298 -6.15 -10.63 15.29
CA GLN A 298 -6.57 -11.03 16.64
C GLN A 298 -7.97 -11.66 16.68
N MET A 299 -8.77 -11.42 15.64
CA MET A 299 -10.21 -11.70 15.62
C MET A 299 -10.60 -12.55 14.41
N ARG A 300 -11.77 -13.19 14.49
CA ARG A 300 -12.33 -13.98 13.38
C ARG A 300 -13.45 -13.21 12.70
N TYR A 301 -13.91 -13.73 11.56
CA TYR A 301 -15.15 -13.25 10.95
C TYR A 301 -16.36 -13.54 11.87
N PRO A 302 -17.32 -12.60 12.01
CA PRO A 302 -17.37 -11.23 11.47
C PRO A 302 -16.85 -10.14 12.44
N GLU A 303 -16.14 -10.51 13.49
CA GLU A 303 -15.72 -9.59 14.55
C GLU A 303 -14.67 -8.55 14.10
N SER A 304 -13.90 -8.87 13.05
CA SER A 304 -12.69 -8.14 12.65
C SER A 304 -12.86 -7.23 11.41
N HIS A 305 -13.70 -6.21 11.49
CA HIS A 305 -14.11 -5.45 10.29
C HIS A 305 -13.88 -3.94 10.36
N TYR A 306 -13.31 -3.42 11.45
CA TYR A 306 -13.08 -1.98 11.58
C TYR A 306 -11.68 -1.61 11.11
N SER A 307 -11.62 -0.81 10.05
CA SER A 307 -10.39 -0.14 9.63
C SER A 307 -10.59 1.37 9.51
N GLN A 308 -9.50 2.11 9.67
CA GLN A 308 -9.45 3.55 9.44
C GLN A 308 -8.69 3.82 8.15
N LEU A 309 -9.27 4.61 7.24
CA LEU A 309 -8.58 5.22 6.11
C LEU A 309 -8.11 6.61 6.48
N THR A 310 -6.85 6.90 6.18
CA THR A 310 -6.31 8.26 6.22
C THR A 310 -5.52 8.53 4.96
N LEU A 311 -5.78 9.65 4.29
CA LEU A 311 -5.06 10.03 3.07
C LEU A 311 -4.20 11.27 3.31
N TYR A 312 -2.97 11.20 2.84
CA TYR A 312 -1.95 12.22 3.06
C TYR A 312 -1.36 12.73 1.74
N GLU A 313 -1.03 14.02 1.72
CA GLU A 313 -0.27 14.64 0.64
C GLU A 313 1.02 15.26 1.16
N ALA A 314 2.04 15.33 0.30
CA ALA A 314 3.30 15.99 0.61
C ALA A 314 3.93 16.61 -0.66
N PRO A 315 4.74 17.68 -0.49
CA PRO A 315 5.52 18.24 -1.58
C PRO A 315 6.73 17.38 -1.95
N GLU A 316 7.25 16.56 -1.02
CA GLU A 316 8.40 15.68 -1.18
C GLU A 316 8.07 14.26 -0.67
N PRO A 317 8.74 13.19 -1.14
CA PRO A 317 8.45 11.82 -0.72
C PRO A 317 8.86 11.55 0.76
N TRP A 318 9.64 12.43 1.36
CA TRP A 318 9.93 12.40 2.80
C TRP A 318 9.06 13.38 3.61
N GLY A 319 8.00 13.95 3.02
CA GLY A 319 7.12 14.91 3.68
C GLY A 319 7.51 16.39 3.45
N PRO A 320 7.03 17.33 4.26
CA PRO A 320 6.11 17.12 5.37
C PRO A 320 4.75 16.63 4.87
N TRP A 321 4.24 15.56 5.50
CA TRP A 321 2.93 15.00 5.20
C TRP A 321 1.81 15.81 5.84
N ARG A 322 0.70 15.95 5.12
CA ARG A 322 -0.53 16.62 5.56
C ARG A 322 -1.74 15.74 5.33
N LEU A 323 -2.64 15.66 6.31
CA LEU A 323 -3.85 14.84 6.25
C LEU A 323 -4.95 15.55 5.45
N PHE A 324 -5.41 14.99 4.34
CA PHE A 324 -6.49 15.59 3.54
C PHE A 324 -7.81 14.82 3.58
N TYR A 325 -7.82 13.57 4.06
CA TYR A 325 -9.04 12.78 4.24
C TYR A 325 -8.91 11.77 5.37
N GLN A 326 -10.02 11.49 6.05
CA GLN A 326 -10.11 10.50 7.10
C GLN A 326 -11.50 9.86 7.08
N ASP A 327 -11.54 8.53 7.13
CA ASP A 327 -12.74 7.74 7.36
C ASP A 327 -12.42 6.71 8.46
N ASP A 328 -13.10 6.82 9.59
CA ASP A 328 -12.87 6.02 10.79
C ASP A 328 -13.56 4.65 10.74
N ARG A 329 -14.38 4.41 9.72
CA ARG A 329 -15.09 3.15 9.48
C ARG A 329 -15.04 2.82 8.00
N TRP A 330 -13.82 2.71 7.49
CA TRP A 330 -13.61 2.57 6.06
C TRP A 330 -14.00 1.18 5.57
N GLY A 331 -14.98 1.16 4.67
CA GLY A 331 -15.43 -0.05 4.03
C GLY A 331 -16.35 -0.92 4.86
N SER A 332 -16.69 -2.07 4.29
CA SER A 332 -17.65 -3.00 4.87
C SER A 332 -16.97 -4.07 5.71
N TYR A 333 -15.74 -4.44 5.34
CA TYR A 333 -15.09 -5.66 5.81
C TYR A 333 -13.62 -5.43 6.19
N GLY A 334 -13.35 -4.29 6.84
CA GLY A 334 -12.01 -3.88 7.21
C GLY A 334 -11.15 -3.69 5.97
N ASP A 335 -11.38 -2.61 5.22
CA ASP A 335 -10.63 -2.31 4.01
C ASP A 335 -9.18 -1.93 4.33
N TYR A 336 -8.27 -2.21 3.42
CA TYR A 336 -6.83 -2.01 3.57
C TYR A 336 -6.12 -1.74 2.23
N GLN A 337 -4.85 -1.34 2.34
CA GLN A 337 -3.92 -1.05 1.24
C GLN A 337 -4.51 -0.18 0.11
N PRO A 338 -4.99 1.04 0.43
CA PRO A 338 -5.37 2.01 -0.58
C PRO A 338 -4.17 2.34 -1.48
N ASN A 339 -4.36 2.19 -2.78
CA ASN A 339 -3.39 2.41 -3.84
C ASN A 339 -4.02 3.29 -4.93
N PHE A 340 -3.22 4.11 -5.61
CA PHE A 340 -3.71 5.09 -6.59
C PHE A 340 -2.97 4.92 -7.91
N PRO A 341 -3.45 4.08 -8.85
CA PRO A 341 -2.76 3.83 -10.10
C PRO A 341 -2.59 5.13 -10.89
N THR A 342 -1.35 5.51 -11.19
CA THR A 342 -1.05 6.77 -11.90
C THR A 342 -1.67 6.84 -13.30
N LYS A 343 -1.93 5.67 -13.92
CA LYS A 343 -2.70 5.56 -15.16
C LYS A 343 -4.15 6.00 -15.03
N TRP A 344 -4.76 5.84 -13.85
CA TRP A 344 -6.16 6.16 -13.57
C TRP A 344 -6.28 7.47 -12.79
N MET A 345 -5.54 8.47 -13.24
CA MET A 345 -5.63 9.86 -12.80
C MET A 345 -5.92 10.74 -14.02
N THR A 346 -6.77 11.75 -13.85
CA THR A 346 -6.91 12.81 -14.85
C THR A 346 -5.62 13.62 -14.97
N GLU A 347 -5.42 14.26 -16.12
CA GLU A 347 -4.21 15.07 -16.37
C GLU A 347 -4.05 16.21 -15.35
N ASP A 348 -5.15 16.82 -14.91
CA ASP A 348 -5.15 17.81 -13.84
C ASP A 348 -4.93 17.22 -12.44
N GLY A 349 -4.92 15.89 -12.31
CA GLY A 349 -4.72 15.16 -11.07
C GLY A 349 -5.90 15.22 -10.10
N ARG A 350 -7.05 15.79 -10.52
CA ARG A 350 -8.16 16.09 -9.61
C ARG A 350 -9.24 15.03 -9.57
N THR A 351 -9.28 14.10 -10.51
CA THR A 351 -10.10 12.90 -10.42
C THR A 351 -9.22 11.68 -10.58
N LEU A 352 -9.29 10.76 -9.63
CA LEU A 352 -8.43 9.60 -9.57
C LEU A 352 -9.20 8.38 -9.08
N TYR A 353 -8.67 7.20 -9.37
CA TYR A 353 -9.25 5.94 -8.93
C TYR A 353 -8.39 5.40 -7.78
N MET A 354 -9.04 5.02 -6.69
CA MET A 354 -8.42 4.29 -5.60
C MET A 354 -8.67 2.80 -5.81
N VAL A 355 -7.62 2.02 -5.73
CA VAL A 355 -7.69 0.55 -5.60
C VAL A 355 -7.49 0.22 -4.13
N SER A 356 -8.26 -0.70 -3.59
CA SER A 356 -8.04 -1.26 -2.27
C SER A 356 -8.45 -2.72 -2.24
N SER A 357 -8.17 -3.37 -1.12
CA SER A 357 -8.77 -4.65 -0.75
C SER A 357 -9.56 -4.49 0.53
N GLY A 358 -10.37 -5.50 0.85
CA GLY A 358 -10.93 -5.70 2.17
C GLY A 358 -10.92 -7.18 2.51
N SER A 359 -11.49 -7.52 3.66
CA SER A 359 -11.66 -8.92 4.03
C SER A 359 -12.94 -9.48 3.38
N TRP A 360 -13.04 -10.81 3.31
CA TRP A 360 -14.28 -11.52 2.99
C TRP A 360 -14.93 -11.09 1.66
N ASP A 361 -16.09 -10.42 1.64
CA ASP A 361 -16.75 -10.06 0.37
C ASP A 361 -16.02 -8.94 -0.38
N ASP A 362 -15.12 -8.20 0.29
CA ASP A 362 -14.25 -7.20 -0.32
C ASP A 362 -12.85 -7.77 -0.66
N TYR A 363 -12.67 -9.11 -0.61
CA TYR A 363 -11.41 -9.82 -0.93
C TYR A 363 -11.14 -9.88 -2.44
N ASN A 364 -11.08 -8.71 -3.06
CA ASN A 364 -10.98 -8.49 -4.49
C ASN A 364 -10.08 -7.28 -4.80
N PHE A 365 -9.87 -7.03 -6.09
CA PHE A 365 -9.42 -5.74 -6.61
C PHE A 365 -10.61 -4.78 -6.61
N VAL A 366 -10.72 -3.96 -5.56
CA VAL A 366 -11.83 -3.02 -5.37
C VAL A 366 -11.43 -1.64 -5.88
N VAL A 367 -12.17 -1.09 -6.83
CA VAL A 367 -11.92 0.24 -7.41
C VAL A 367 -13.01 1.21 -6.99
N GLN A 368 -12.62 2.38 -6.49
CA GLN A 368 -13.53 3.48 -6.16
C GLN A 368 -12.99 4.79 -6.75
N LYS A 369 -13.82 5.54 -7.47
CA LYS A 369 -13.41 6.86 -7.98
C LYS A 369 -13.42 7.88 -6.84
N MET A 370 -12.55 8.87 -6.90
CA MET A 370 -12.55 10.01 -6.00
C MET A 370 -12.13 11.29 -6.73
N ALA A 371 -12.63 12.42 -6.25
CA ALA A 371 -12.33 13.74 -6.76
C ALA A 371 -11.81 14.66 -5.66
N LEU A 372 -10.89 15.54 -6.04
CA LEU A 372 -10.19 16.46 -5.16
C LEU A 372 -10.66 17.90 -5.42
N LYS A 373 -10.96 18.59 -4.33
CA LYS A 373 -11.13 20.04 -4.30
C LYS A 373 -9.88 20.65 -3.67
N LEU A 374 -9.17 21.45 -4.44
CA LEU A 374 -7.97 22.14 -4.03
C LEU A 374 -8.31 23.51 -3.44
N LYS A 375 -7.34 24.11 -2.74
CA LYS A 375 -7.43 25.46 -2.22
C LYS A 375 -7.80 26.46 -3.32
N GLY A 376 -8.84 27.23 -3.06
CA GLY A 376 -9.34 28.27 -3.99
C GLY A 376 -10.32 27.75 -5.04
N ASP A 377 -10.58 26.45 -5.11
CA ASP A 377 -11.63 25.91 -5.97
C ASP A 377 -13.02 26.25 -5.45
N LYS A 378 -13.91 26.66 -6.36
CA LYS A 378 -15.32 26.93 -6.03
C LYS A 378 -16.14 25.64 -5.88
N ALA A 379 -15.73 24.56 -6.56
CA ALA A 379 -16.43 23.28 -6.61
C ALA A 379 -15.45 22.14 -6.91
N PHE A 380 -15.91 20.89 -6.74
CA PHE A 380 -15.23 19.71 -7.28
C PHE A 380 -15.19 19.75 -8.82
N PRO A 381 -14.29 18.99 -9.48
CA PRO A 381 -14.27 18.86 -10.93
C PRO A 381 -15.64 18.46 -11.50
N GLU A 382 -16.00 18.99 -12.67
CA GLU A 382 -17.29 18.70 -13.33
C GLU A 382 -17.50 17.19 -13.58
N ALA A 383 -16.42 16.45 -13.82
CA ALA A 383 -16.45 15.00 -13.97
C ALA A 383 -17.02 14.27 -12.73
N ALA A 384 -16.96 14.89 -11.54
CA ALA A 384 -17.43 14.30 -10.29
C ALA A 384 -18.89 14.63 -9.96
N ARG A 385 -19.60 15.39 -10.80
CA ARG A 385 -20.95 15.92 -10.50
C ARG A 385 -21.99 14.86 -10.13
N TYR A 386 -21.78 13.60 -10.52
CA TYR A 386 -22.70 12.50 -10.25
C TYR A 386 -22.17 11.44 -9.26
N PHE A 387 -21.03 11.66 -8.61
CA PHE A 387 -20.44 10.68 -7.68
C PHE A 387 -21.37 10.35 -6.50
N GLN A 388 -22.26 11.26 -6.13
CA GLN A 388 -23.24 11.09 -5.06
C GLN A 388 -24.67 11.22 -5.57
N TYR A 389 -24.91 10.95 -6.85
CA TYR A 389 -26.26 11.05 -7.43
C TYR A 389 -27.20 10.01 -6.79
N GLU A 390 -28.36 10.48 -6.32
CA GLU A 390 -29.47 9.67 -5.82
C GLU A 390 -30.76 10.07 -6.56
N LEU A 391 -31.65 9.11 -6.80
CA LEU A 391 -32.93 9.31 -7.50
C LEU A 391 -34.01 9.94 -6.62
#